data_AF-I7IZ00-F1
#
_entry.id   AF-I7IZ00-F1
#
_cell.length_a   1.000
_cell.length_b   1.000
_cell.length_c   1.000
_cell.angle_alpha   90.00
_cell.angle_beta   90.00
_cell.angle_gamma   90.00
#
_symmetry.space_group_name_H-M   'P 1'
#
loop_
_entity.id
_entity.type
_entity.pdbx_description
1 polymer ?
#
loop_
_entity_poly.entity_id
_entity_poly.type
_entity_poly.pdbx_seq_one_letter_code
_entity_poly.pdbx_strand_id
1 'polypeptide(L)'
;MIDRKEISKIYAPVSNVGQSELIASLERIPAEYFEVTRQIVEYAEVILDTKLKANIYYSLADHLNFAIDRYNSNLTLGNRVFWKMKTYYPTEFQIGVHALSIIKNNLDIELPKEEAANIVFHIINASNSVDNSNVLEVSSLVDNILQTLRVLTHGKIKQEGINYDRFVTHIKFFSERYISGNMLADDPTLLEHVFESYQEASQIGLKLEKTIYTLYEK
;
A
#
# COMPACT_ATOMS: atom_id res chain seq x y z
N MET A 1 -3.84 49.34 9.34
CA MET A 1 -3.91 48.24 8.36
C MET A 1 -3.05 47.13 8.92
N ILE A 2 -3.64 46.03 9.38
CA ILE A 2 -2.88 44.95 10.03
C ILE A 2 -2.28 44.06 8.94
N ASP A 3 -0.98 43.76 9.07
CA ASP A 3 -0.21 42.92 8.17
C ASP A 3 -0.73 41.47 8.18
N ARG A 4 -0.94 40.88 7.00
CA ARG A 4 -1.59 39.56 6.82
C ARG A 4 -0.68 38.36 7.11
N LYS A 5 0.56 38.58 7.56
CA LYS A 5 1.52 37.50 7.84
C LYS A 5 1.51 36.92 9.25
N GLU A 6 0.70 37.45 10.19
CA GLU A 6 0.72 37.01 11.60
C GLU A 6 -0.59 36.39 12.11
N ILE A 7 -1.42 35.77 11.26
CA ILE A 7 -2.62 35.07 11.77
C ILE A 7 -2.81 33.75 11.05
N SER A 8 -2.27 32.68 11.63
CA SER A 8 -2.60 31.29 11.29
C SER A 8 -3.32 30.63 12.47
N LYS A 9 -4.51 31.12 12.81
CA LYS A 9 -5.46 30.37 13.65
C LYS A 9 -6.82 30.37 12.95
N ILE A 10 -7.12 29.24 12.31
CA ILE A 10 -8.44 28.96 11.76
C ILE A 10 -9.23 28.27 12.86
N TYR A 11 -10.32 28.90 13.30
CA TYR A 11 -11.26 28.30 14.25
C TYR A 11 -12.41 27.67 13.46
N ALA A 12 -12.57 26.35 13.56
CA ALA A 12 -13.69 25.62 12.98
C ALA A 12 -14.62 25.14 14.11
N PRO A 13 -15.94 25.42 14.06
CA PRO A 13 -16.89 24.91 15.04
C PRO A 13 -16.98 23.38 14.97
N VAL A 14 -16.88 22.71 16.11
CA VAL A 14 -17.00 21.25 16.23
C VAL A 14 -18.43 20.92 16.64
N SER A 15 -19.20 20.27 15.76
CA SER A 15 -20.64 20.03 15.99
C SER A 15 -21.00 18.57 16.30
N ASN A 16 -20.02 17.67 16.45
CA ASN A 16 -20.25 16.26 16.75
C ASN A 16 -19.19 15.71 17.73
N VAL A 17 -19.60 14.85 18.68
CA VAL A 17 -18.74 14.16 19.67
C VAL A 17 -17.57 13.43 19.01
N GLY A 18 -17.80 12.73 17.89
CA GLY A 18 -16.73 12.04 17.17
C GLY A 18 -15.69 12.98 16.55
N GLN A 19 -16.07 14.22 16.20
CA GLN A 19 -15.11 15.24 15.75
C GLN A 19 -14.35 15.84 16.93
N SER A 20 -14.97 15.94 18.11
CA SER A 20 -14.33 16.44 19.32
C SER A 20 -13.24 15.50 19.83
N GLU A 21 -13.46 14.18 19.80
CA GLU A 21 -12.45 13.19 20.18
C GLU A 21 -11.29 13.16 19.19
N LEU A 22 -11.58 13.26 17.88
CA LEU A 22 -10.57 13.37 16.83
C LEU A 22 -9.67 14.60 17.04
N ILE A 23 -10.27 15.77 17.31
CA ILE A 23 -9.55 17.02 17.55
C ILE A 23 -8.70 16.93 18.84
N ALA A 24 -9.24 16.35 19.90
CA ALA A 24 -8.49 16.15 21.14
C ALA A 24 -7.29 15.20 20.96
N SER A 25 -7.38 14.21 20.07
CA SER A 25 -6.24 13.36 19.71
C SER A 25 -5.18 14.15 18.93
N LEU A 26 -5.61 15.04 18.04
CA LEU A 26 -4.71 15.87 17.24
C LEU A 26 -3.90 16.87 18.05
N GLU A 27 -4.48 17.43 19.11
CA GLU A 27 -3.77 18.34 20.01
C GLU A 27 -2.61 17.66 20.76
N ARG A 28 -2.57 16.31 20.80
CA ARG A 28 -1.51 15.55 21.46
C ARG A 28 -0.34 15.23 20.55
N ILE A 29 -0.51 15.35 19.24
CA ILE A 29 0.54 15.04 18.28
C ILE A 29 1.51 16.24 18.18
N PRO A 30 2.82 16.04 18.40
CA PRO A 30 3.81 17.11 18.25
C PRO A 30 3.78 17.75 16.86
N ALA A 31 3.92 19.08 16.79
CA ALA A 31 3.91 19.83 15.53
C ALA A 31 4.99 19.36 14.54
N GLU A 32 6.14 18.92 15.06
CA GLU A 32 7.23 18.31 14.29
C GLU A 32 6.79 17.05 13.52
N TYR A 33 5.83 16.26 14.03
CA TYR A 33 5.36 15.06 13.34
C TYR A 33 4.46 15.41 12.15
N PHE A 34 3.71 16.52 12.23
CA PHE A 34 2.98 17.05 11.08
C PHE A 34 3.91 17.58 9.99
N GLU A 35 5.02 18.21 10.39
CA GLU A 35 6.02 18.69 9.43
C GLU A 35 6.74 17.52 8.73
N VAL A 36 7.12 16.48 9.47
CA VAL A 36 7.63 15.23 8.89
C VAL A 36 6.61 14.59 7.96
N THR A 37 5.35 14.52 8.38
CA THR A 37 4.26 14.00 7.55
C THR A 37 4.13 14.79 6.26
N ARG A 38 4.19 16.13 6.31
CA ARG A 38 4.14 17.00 5.13
C ARG A 38 5.27 16.68 4.16
N GLN A 39 6.50 16.57 4.63
CA GLN A 39 7.66 16.23 3.79
C GLN A 39 7.52 14.85 3.13
N ILE A 40 7.04 13.84 3.87
CA ILE A 40 6.79 12.49 3.33
C ILE A 40 5.72 12.54 2.25
N VAL A 41 4.61 13.23 2.50
CA VAL A 41 3.48 13.35 1.55
C VAL A 41 3.93 14.06 0.29
N GLU A 42 4.64 15.19 0.40
CA GLU A 42 5.15 15.94 -0.76
C GLU A 42 6.11 15.10 -1.60
N TYR A 43 7.02 14.36 -0.96
CA TYR A 43 7.90 13.44 -1.66
C TYR A 43 7.12 12.33 -2.37
N ALA A 44 6.13 11.74 -1.71
CA ALA A 44 5.29 10.70 -2.28
C ALA A 44 4.50 11.20 -3.50
N GLU A 45 3.89 12.40 -3.41
CA GLU A 45 3.14 13.00 -4.51
C GLU A 45 4.01 13.25 -5.75
N VAL A 46 5.26 13.68 -5.55
CA VAL A 46 6.24 13.89 -6.64
C VAL A 46 6.59 12.57 -7.32
N ILE A 47 6.89 11.52 -6.54
CA ILE A 47 7.30 10.22 -7.10
C ILE A 47 6.14 9.50 -7.79
N LEU A 48 4.92 9.64 -7.27
CA LEU A 48 3.72 8.99 -7.80
C LEU A 48 3.01 9.80 -8.89
N ASP A 49 3.47 11.03 -9.16
CA ASP A 49 2.83 11.97 -10.08
C ASP A 49 1.30 12.10 -9.83
N THR A 50 0.92 12.19 -8.56
CA THR A 50 -0.49 12.25 -8.17
C THR A 50 -0.67 13.00 -6.87
N LYS A 51 -1.86 13.59 -6.69
CA LYS A 51 -2.26 14.18 -5.41
C LYS A 51 -2.83 13.12 -4.49
N LEU A 52 -2.41 13.14 -3.23
CA LEU A 52 -2.96 12.28 -2.19
C LEU A 52 -4.15 12.97 -1.52
N LYS A 53 -5.10 12.17 -1.05
CA LYS A 53 -6.27 12.65 -0.31
C LYS A 53 -5.83 13.28 1.01
N ALA A 54 -6.45 14.41 1.37
CA ALA A 54 -6.07 15.19 2.54
C ALA A 54 -6.12 14.43 3.88
N ASN A 55 -6.86 13.33 3.98
CA ASN A 55 -6.88 12.48 5.17
C ASN A 55 -5.53 11.79 5.45
N ILE A 56 -4.60 11.75 4.50
CA ILE A 56 -3.25 11.21 4.73
C ILE A 56 -2.51 11.99 5.80
N TYR A 57 -2.62 13.32 5.84
CA TYR A 57 -1.91 14.15 6.80
C TYR A 57 -2.30 13.80 8.24
N TYR A 58 -3.58 13.48 8.47
CA TYR A 58 -4.06 12.99 9.75
C TYR A 58 -3.56 11.57 10.02
N SER A 59 -3.88 10.63 9.12
CA SER A 59 -3.66 9.20 9.38
C SER A 59 -2.18 8.83 9.48
N LEU A 60 -1.32 9.49 8.70
CA LEU A 60 0.11 9.28 8.76
C LEU A 60 0.73 9.94 10.00
N ALA A 61 0.30 11.15 10.39
CA ALA A 61 0.80 11.79 11.61
C ALA A 61 0.44 10.97 12.86
N ASP A 62 -0.79 10.45 12.95
CA ASP A 62 -1.24 9.56 14.02
C ASP A 62 -0.42 8.26 14.04
N HIS A 63 -0.20 7.64 12.88
CA HIS A 63 0.64 6.47 12.75
C HIS A 63 2.09 6.71 13.20
N LEU A 64 2.71 7.82 12.78
CA LEU A 64 4.06 8.18 13.19
C LEU A 64 4.15 8.43 14.69
N ASN A 65 3.16 9.12 15.26
CA ASN A 65 3.10 9.33 16.71
C ASN A 65 3.11 8.00 17.45
N PHE A 66 2.22 7.08 17.07
CA PHE A 66 2.15 5.77 17.68
C PHE A 66 3.39 4.89 17.40
N ALA A 67 4.00 4.98 16.21
CA ALA A 67 5.21 4.25 15.87
C ALA A 67 6.41 4.70 16.73
N ILE A 68 6.53 6.01 16.94
CA ILE A 68 7.60 6.59 17.76
C ILE A 68 7.37 6.30 19.25
N ASP A 69 6.15 6.46 19.76
CA ASP A 69 5.82 6.11 21.16
C ASP A 69 6.16 4.65 21.47
N ARG A 70 5.85 3.74 20.52
CA ARG A 70 6.23 2.33 20.62
C ARG A 70 7.74 2.12 20.59
N TYR A 71 8.43 2.79 19.67
CA TYR A 71 9.89 2.71 19.56
C TYR A 71 10.57 3.13 20.86
N ASN A 72 10.16 4.27 21.43
CA ASN A 72 10.67 4.78 22.71
C ASN A 72 10.35 3.83 23.88
N SER A 73 9.26 3.08 23.80
CA SER A 73 8.87 2.06 24.78
C SER A 73 9.53 0.69 24.55
N ASN A 74 10.45 0.56 23.60
CA ASN A 74 11.09 -0.71 23.19
C ASN A 74 10.08 -1.80 22.79
N LEU A 75 8.91 -1.43 22.29
CA LEU A 75 7.90 -2.37 21.80
C LEU A 75 8.13 -2.65 20.32
N THR A 76 8.37 -3.92 20.00
CA THR A 76 8.49 -4.39 18.62
C THR A 76 7.19 -5.04 18.16
N LEU A 77 6.75 -4.70 16.96
CA LEU A 77 5.61 -5.33 16.30
C LEU A 77 6.07 -5.93 14.98
N GLY A 78 5.77 -7.21 14.76
CA GLY A 78 6.01 -7.85 13.47
C GLY A 78 5.12 -7.23 12.39
N ASN A 79 5.73 -6.83 11.27
CA ASN A 79 4.97 -6.24 10.18
C ASN A 79 4.44 -7.33 9.23
N ARG A 80 3.12 -7.53 9.23
CA ARG A 80 2.41 -8.51 8.39
C ARG A 80 2.30 -8.09 6.91
N VAL A 81 2.52 -6.83 6.59
CA VAL A 81 2.44 -6.27 5.24
C VAL A 81 3.80 -5.99 4.60
N PHE A 82 4.90 -6.07 5.36
CA PHE A 82 6.24 -5.73 4.88
C PHE A 82 6.61 -6.40 3.56
N TRP A 83 6.52 -7.73 3.52
CA TRP A 83 6.85 -8.50 2.33
C TRP A 83 5.88 -8.22 1.18
N LYS A 84 4.61 -7.96 1.48
CA LYS A 84 3.59 -7.63 0.47
C LYS A 84 3.92 -6.29 -0.20
N MET A 85 4.18 -5.25 0.59
CA MET A 85 4.53 -3.93 0.06
C MET A 85 5.84 -3.96 -0.71
N LYS A 86 6.87 -4.61 -0.16
CA LYS A 86 8.16 -4.75 -0.82
C LYS A 86 8.08 -5.49 -2.17
N THR A 87 7.21 -6.49 -2.27
CA THR A 87 7.12 -7.36 -3.46
C THR A 87 6.16 -6.80 -4.50
N TYR A 88 5.00 -6.29 -4.09
CA TYR A 88 3.91 -5.91 -5.00
C TYR A 88 3.85 -4.41 -5.28
N TYR A 89 4.46 -3.60 -4.42
CA TYR A 89 4.50 -2.15 -4.51
C TYR A 89 5.94 -1.65 -4.37
N PRO A 90 6.88 -2.11 -5.22
CA PRO A 90 8.31 -1.84 -5.03
C PRO A 90 8.65 -0.35 -5.16
N THR A 91 7.96 0.39 -6.05
CA THR A 91 8.13 1.84 -6.20
C THR A 91 7.70 2.56 -4.93
N GLU A 92 6.50 2.24 -4.44
CA GLU A 92 5.95 2.81 -3.22
C GLU A 92 6.81 2.42 -2.01
N PHE A 93 7.31 1.18 -1.96
CA PHE A 93 8.20 0.74 -0.90
C PHE A 93 9.47 1.59 -0.79
N GLN A 94 10.03 2.07 -1.91
CA GLN A 94 11.15 3.02 -1.87
C GLN A 94 10.75 4.37 -1.29
N ILE A 95 9.50 4.80 -1.48
CA ILE A 95 8.95 6.00 -0.82
C ILE A 95 8.94 5.79 0.70
N GLY A 96 8.48 4.63 1.17
CA GLY A 96 8.52 4.28 2.59
C GLY A 96 9.94 4.27 3.17
N VAL A 97 10.92 3.75 2.43
CA VAL A 97 12.33 3.76 2.87
C VAL A 97 12.87 5.19 2.95
N HIS A 98 12.54 6.04 1.97
CA HIS A 98 12.93 7.45 2.00
C HIS A 98 12.25 8.19 3.17
N ALA A 99 10.99 7.86 3.48
CA ALA A 99 10.27 8.42 4.62
C ALA A 99 10.98 8.12 5.95
N LEU A 100 11.57 6.93 6.12
CA LEU A 100 12.39 6.63 7.30
C LEU A 100 13.62 7.56 7.40
N SER A 101 14.22 7.93 6.26
CA SER A 101 15.33 8.90 6.24
C SER A 101 14.85 10.31 6.62
N ILE A 102 13.66 10.72 6.18
CA ILE A 102 13.04 11.99 6.59
C ILE A 102 12.83 12.02 8.11
N ILE A 103 12.29 10.93 8.67
CA ILE A 103 12.06 10.80 10.12
C ILE A 103 13.39 10.90 10.88
N LYS A 104 14.42 10.15 10.46
CA LYS A 104 15.73 10.19 11.09
C LYS A 104 16.35 11.59 11.05
N ASN A 105 16.25 12.28 9.93
CA ASN A 105 16.86 13.62 9.78
C ASN A 105 16.15 14.72 10.60
N ASN A 106 14.83 14.62 10.78
CA ASN A 106 14.06 15.65 11.48
C ASN A 106 13.93 15.38 12.99
N LEU A 107 13.87 14.11 13.39
CA LEU A 107 13.56 13.71 14.77
C LEU A 107 14.70 12.98 15.49
N ASP A 108 15.80 12.68 14.78
CA ASP A 108 16.92 11.84 15.26
C ASP A 108 16.52 10.41 15.67
N ILE A 109 15.36 9.93 15.23
CA ILE A 109 14.82 8.60 15.56
C ILE A 109 15.04 7.64 14.39
N GLU A 110 15.63 6.47 14.67
CA GLU A 110 15.88 5.43 13.68
C GLU A 110 14.85 4.30 13.81
N LEU A 111 13.71 4.49 13.15
CA LEU A 111 12.66 3.49 13.12
C LEU A 111 13.10 2.23 12.34
N PRO A 112 12.58 1.05 12.71
CA PRO A 112 12.88 -0.19 12.00
C PRO A 112 12.38 -0.14 10.56
N LYS A 113 13.08 -0.84 9.65
CA LYS A 113 12.77 -0.85 8.21
C LYS A 113 11.34 -1.30 7.91
N GLU A 114 10.78 -2.11 8.79
CA GLU A 114 9.41 -2.58 8.75
C GLU A 114 8.39 -1.43 8.73
N GLU A 115 8.66 -0.28 9.35
CA GLU A 115 7.73 0.86 9.33
C GLU A 115 7.58 1.49 7.93
N ALA A 116 8.56 1.30 7.04
CA ALA A 116 8.44 1.72 5.64
C ALA A 116 7.18 1.16 4.98
N ALA A 117 6.82 -0.10 5.27
CA ALA A 117 5.65 -0.73 4.67
C ALA A 117 4.32 -0.20 5.24
N ASN A 118 4.29 0.22 6.51
CA ASN A 118 3.10 0.85 7.09
C ASN A 118 2.90 2.26 6.54
N ILE A 119 3.97 3.05 6.43
CA ILE A 119 3.93 4.38 5.79
C ILE A 119 3.38 4.25 4.36
N VAL A 120 3.86 3.26 3.60
CA VAL A 120 3.40 2.99 2.24
C VAL A 120 1.94 2.58 2.19
N PHE A 121 1.49 1.78 3.15
CA PHE A 121 0.08 1.43 3.26
C PHE A 121 -0.80 2.68 3.41
N HIS A 122 -0.40 3.65 4.24
CA HIS A 122 -1.11 4.94 4.35
C HIS A 122 -1.09 5.73 3.03
N ILE A 123 0.04 5.75 2.32
CA ILE A 123 0.19 6.44 1.04
C ILE A 123 -0.73 5.85 -0.03
N ILE A 124 -0.74 4.52 -0.20
CA ILE A 124 -1.57 3.87 -1.22
C ILE A 124 -3.05 4.06 -0.90
N ASN A 125 -3.47 3.91 0.36
CA ASN A 125 -4.87 4.12 0.74
C ASN A 125 -5.34 5.56 0.47
N ALA A 126 -4.42 6.52 0.54
CA ALA A 126 -4.69 7.92 0.29
C ALA A 126 -4.51 8.34 -1.18
N SER A 127 -3.99 7.51 -2.08
CA SER A 127 -3.89 7.92 -3.48
C SER A 127 -5.29 8.07 -4.10
N ASN A 128 -5.36 8.64 -5.30
CA ASN A 128 -6.62 8.82 -6.03
C ASN A 128 -6.84 7.75 -7.11
N SER A 129 -6.01 6.70 -7.15
CA SER A 129 -6.32 5.51 -7.96
C SER A 129 -7.65 4.92 -7.49
N VAL A 130 -8.48 4.52 -8.47
CA VAL A 130 -9.92 4.25 -8.30
C VAL A 130 -10.22 3.07 -7.36
N ASP A 131 -9.23 2.31 -6.89
CA ASP A 131 -9.39 1.04 -6.16
C ASP A 131 -8.74 0.96 -4.76
N ASN A 132 -8.42 2.11 -4.15
CA ASN A 132 -7.59 2.14 -2.93
C ASN A 132 -8.19 1.57 -1.65
N SER A 133 -9.45 1.12 -1.66
CA SER A 133 -10.05 0.42 -0.52
C SER A 133 -9.56 -1.03 -0.36
N ASN A 134 -8.82 -1.58 -1.33
CA ASN A 134 -8.64 -3.03 -1.44
C ASN A 134 -7.18 -3.51 -1.44
N VAL A 135 -6.20 -2.68 -1.06
CA VAL A 135 -4.76 -3.04 -1.11
C VAL A 135 -4.44 -4.37 -0.39
N LEU A 136 -5.04 -4.59 0.78
CA LEU A 136 -4.87 -5.84 1.53
C LEU A 136 -5.53 -7.03 0.83
N GLU A 137 -6.70 -6.82 0.22
CA GLU A 137 -7.45 -7.85 -0.49
C GLU A 137 -6.72 -8.24 -1.79
N VAL A 138 -6.30 -7.25 -2.58
CA VAL A 138 -5.45 -7.41 -3.76
C VAL A 138 -4.18 -8.16 -3.39
N SER A 139 -3.46 -7.72 -2.35
CA SER A 139 -2.23 -8.40 -1.94
C SER A 139 -2.48 -9.83 -1.47
N SER A 140 -3.63 -10.10 -0.84
CA SER A 140 -3.99 -11.46 -0.41
C SER A 140 -4.36 -12.35 -1.59
N LEU A 141 -5.02 -11.82 -2.62
CA LEU A 141 -5.28 -12.54 -3.86
C LEU A 141 -3.98 -12.87 -4.61
N VAL A 142 -3.06 -11.91 -4.72
CA VAL A 142 -1.71 -12.14 -5.27
C VAL A 142 -1.01 -13.26 -4.48
N ASP A 143 -0.98 -13.18 -3.15
CA ASP A 143 -0.38 -14.23 -2.30
C ASP A 143 -0.98 -15.61 -2.56
N ASN A 144 -2.32 -15.71 -2.63
CA ASN A 144 -3.04 -16.96 -2.87
C ASN A 144 -2.71 -17.54 -4.26
N ILE A 145 -2.61 -16.70 -5.29
CA ILE A 145 -2.22 -17.11 -6.64
C ILE A 145 -0.79 -17.63 -6.64
N LEU A 146 0.16 -16.88 -6.08
CA LEU A 146 1.58 -17.27 -6.04
C LEU A 146 1.80 -18.56 -5.23
N GLN A 147 1.08 -18.72 -4.10
CA GLN A 147 1.13 -19.92 -3.30
C GLN A 147 0.54 -21.13 -4.04
N THR A 148 -0.61 -20.96 -4.69
CA THR A 148 -1.25 -22.02 -5.47
C THR A 148 -0.37 -22.44 -6.64
N LEU A 149 0.20 -21.48 -7.36
CA LEU A 149 1.15 -21.73 -8.44
C LEU A 149 2.37 -22.51 -7.93
N ARG A 150 2.93 -22.14 -6.76
CA ARG A 150 4.06 -22.86 -6.16
C ARG A 150 3.71 -24.32 -5.86
N VAL A 151 2.51 -24.57 -5.34
CA VAL A 151 2.02 -25.94 -5.07
C VAL A 151 1.85 -26.72 -6.38
N LEU A 152 1.14 -26.16 -7.36
CA LEU A 152 0.86 -26.81 -8.66
C LEU A 152 2.14 -27.13 -9.44
N THR A 153 3.17 -26.31 -9.30
CA THR A 153 4.47 -26.47 -9.99
C THR A 153 5.51 -27.21 -9.16
N HIS A 154 5.16 -27.66 -7.95
CA HIS A 154 6.10 -28.30 -7.01
C HIS A 154 7.35 -27.45 -6.74
N GLY A 155 7.20 -26.13 -6.70
CA GLY A 155 8.31 -25.19 -6.46
C GLY A 155 9.33 -25.07 -7.59
N LYS A 156 9.03 -25.57 -8.80
CA LYS A 156 9.96 -25.51 -9.95
C LYS A 156 10.18 -24.10 -10.50
N ILE A 157 9.26 -23.16 -10.24
CA ILE A 157 9.39 -21.77 -10.71
C ILE A 157 10.39 -21.01 -9.82
N LYS A 158 11.46 -20.51 -10.44
CA LYS A 158 12.41 -19.60 -9.79
C LYS A 158 11.73 -18.26 -9.53
N GLN A 159 11.77 -17.79 -8.29
CA GLN A 159 11.17 -16.52 -7.86
C GLN A 159 12.11 -15.32 -8.05
N GLU A 160 12.96 -15.39 -9.08
CA GLU A 160 14.01 -14.42 -9.35
C GLU A 160 14.07 -14.14 -10.86
N GLY A 161 14.35 -12.88 -11.20
CA GLY A 161 14.58 -12.44 -12.57
C GLY A 161 13.33 -11.90 -13.27
N ILE A 162 13.58 -11.23 -14.41
CA ILE A 162 12.62 -10.37 -15.10
C ILE A 162 11.29 -11.05 -15.47
N ASN A 163 11.30 -12.35 -15.77
CA ASN A 163 10.09 -13.07 -16.14
C ASN A 163 9.17 -13.27 -14.93
N TYR A 164 9.74 -13.52 -13.74
CA TYR A 164 8.97 -13.63 -12.51
C TYR A 164 8.43 -12.26 -12.10
N ASP A 165 9.24 -11.20 -12.21
CA ASP A 165 8.81 -9.82 -11.90
C ASP A 165 7.64 -9.38 -12.80
N ARG A 166 7.70 -9.70 -14.10
CA ARG A 166 6.59 -9.48 -15.04
C ARG A 166 5.35 -10.27 -14.64
N PHE A 167 5.52 -11.54 -14.30
CA PHE A 167 4.41 -12.38 -13.87
C PHE A 167 3.71 -11.81 -12.62
N VAL A 168 4.46 -11.47 -11.57
CA VAL A 168 3.91 -10.85 -10.35
C VAL A 168 3.20 -9.54 -10.67
N THR A 169 3.76 -8.71 -11.56
CA THR A 169 3.13 -7.46 -12.02
C THR A 169 1.79 -7.73 -12.71
N HIS A 170 1.72 -8.69 -13.62
CA HIS A 170 0.47 -9.05 -14.30
C HIS A 170 -0.57 -9.64 -13.36
N ILE A 171 -0.15 -10.45 -12.37
CA ILE A 171 -1.04 -10.99 -11.33
C ILE A 171 -1.56 -9.88 -10.41
N LYS A 172 -0.75 -8.87 -10.09
CA LYS A 172 -1.21 -7.67 -9.38
C LYS A 172 -2.30 -6.96 -10.16
N PHE A 173 -2.06 -6.64 -11.43
CA PHE A 173 -3.06 -5.96 -12.27
C PHE A 173 -4.32 -6.80 -12.49
N PHE A 174 -4.19 -8.13 -12.61
CA PHE A 174 -5.34 -9.04 -12.61
C PHE A 174 -6.12 -8.92 -11.29
N SER A 175 -5.44 -8.98 -10.16
CA SER A 175 -6.07 -8.91 -8.84
C SER A 175 -6.81 -7.59 -8.61
N GLU A 176 -6.22 -6.48 -9.03
CA GLU A 176 -6.88 -5.15 -8.98
C GLU A 176 -8.19 -5.15 -9.77
N ARG A 177 -8.17 -5.64 -11.03
CA ARG A 177 -9.37 -5.75 -11.87
C ARG A 177 -10.42 -6.72 -11.32
N TYR A 178 -9.98 -7.86 -10.81
CA TYR A 178 -10.86 -8.89 -10.28
C TYR A 178 -11.61 -8.40 -9.03
N ILE A 179 -10.87 -7.74 -8.12
CA ILE A 179 -11.46 -7.20 -6.90
C ILE A 179 -12.39 -6.01 -7.20
N SER A 180 -12.00 -5.12 -8.11
CA SER A 180 -12.83 -3.97 -8.52
C SER A 180 -14.02 -4.33 -9.41
N GLY A 181 -14.10 -5.57 -9.91
CA GLY A 181 -15.15 -6.03 -10.82
C GLY A 181 -15.00 -5.49 -12.24
N ASN A 182 -13.83 -4.93 -12.60
CA ASN A 182 -13.55 -4.33 -13.90
C ASN A 182 -12.66 -5.25 -14.76
N MET A 183 -13.10 -6.49 -14.96
CA MET A 183 -12.39 -7.46 -15.79
C MET A 183 -12.37 -7.02 -17.26
N LEU A 184 -11.28 -7.35 -17.96
CA LEU A 184 -11.17 -7.12 -19.40
C LEU A 184 -12.00 -8.17 -20.15
N ALA A 185 -12.45 -7.83 -21.36
CA ALA A 185 -13.05 -8.80 -22.25
C ALA A 185 -12.00 -9.81 -22.73
N ASP A 186 -12.40 -11.08 -22.82
CA ASP A 186 -11.54 -12.13 -23.35
C ASP A 186 -11.31 -11.98 -24.86
N ASP A 187 -10.14 -12.43 -25.31
CA ASP A 187 -9.84 -12.65 -26.73
C ASP A 187 -9.78 -14.16 -26.99
N PRO A 188 -10.84 -14.76 -27.54
CA PRO A 188 -10.91 -16.21 -27.77
C PRO A 188 -9.79 -16.72 -28.68
N THR A 189 -9.36 -15.92 -29.66
CA THR A 189 -8.34 -16.33 -30.63
C THR A 189 -6.95 -16.39 -30.00
N LEU A 190 -6.64 -15.42 -29.12
CA LEU A 190 -5.43 -15.45 -28.33
C LEU A 190 -5.42 -16.63 -27.35
N LEU A 191 -6.54 -16.88 -26.68
CA LEU A 191 -6.67 -17.98 -25.72
C LEU A 191 -6.46 -19.35 -26.38
N GLU A 192 -7.08 -19.58 -27.54
CA GLU A 192 -6.90 -20.82 -28.30
C GLU A 192 -5.43 -21.03 -28.66
N HIS A 193 -4.76 -20.00 -29.21
CA HIS A 193 -3.36 -20.10 -29.59
C HIS A 193 -2.42 -20.35 -28.39
N VAL A 194 -2.69 -19.72 -27.24
CA VAL A 194 -1.93 -19.94 -26.00
C VAL A 194 -2.15 -21.37 -25.48
N PHE A 195 -3.39 -21.88 -25.55
CA PHE A 195 -3.73 -23.22 -25.07
C PHE A 195 -3.08 -24.32 -25.92
N GLU A 196 -3.01 -24.11 -27.23
CA GLU A 196 -2.32 -25.01 -28.14
C GLU A 196 -0.80 -24.97 -27.94
N SER A 197 -0.22 -23.76 -27.85
CA SER A 197 1.24 -23.56 -27.80
C SER A 197 1.86 -23.88 -26.45
N TYR A 198 1.10 -23.71 -25.35
CA TYR A 198 1.59 -23.82 -23.97
C TYR A 198 0.66 -24.67 -23.11
N GLN A 199 0.48 -25.94 -23.49
CA GLN A 199 -0.49 -26.85 -22.85
C GLN A 199 -0.28 -27.00 -21.32
N GLU A 200 0.96 -27.17 -20.86
CA GLU A 200 1.26 -27.31 -19.41
C GLU A 200 0.89 -26.04 -18.64
N ALA A 201 1.30 -24.87 -19.15
CA ALA A 201 0.99 -23.58 -18.53
C ALA A 201 -0.53 -23.31 -18.52
N SER A 202 -1.23 -23.70 -19.58
CA SER A 202 -2.69 -23.54 -19.70
C SER A 202 -3.45 -24.42 -18.71
N GLN A 203 -3.01 -25.67 -18.51
CA GLN A 203 -3.56 -26.54 -17.47
C GLN A 203 -3.35 -25.98 -16.06
N ILE A 204 -2.20 -25.35 -15.80
CA ILE A 204 -1.95 -24.66 -14.53
C ILE A 204 -2.87 -23.43 -14.40
N GLY A 205 -3.06 -22.66 -15.47
CA GLY A 205 -3.97 -21.52 -15.52
C GLY A 205 -5.41 -21.91 -15.15
N LEU A 206 -5.96 -22.96 -15.77
CA LEU A 206 -7.31 -23.47 -15.47
C LEU A 206 -7.45 -23.96 -14.01
N LYS A 207 -6.40 -24.58 -13.45
CA LYS A 207 -6.41 -24.99 -12.04
C LYS A 207 -6.34 -23.79 -11.08
N LEU A 208 -5.60 -22.74 -11.44
CA LEU A 208 -5.55 -21.50 -10.70
C LEU A 208 -6.91 -20.81 -10.71
N GLU A 209 -7.52 -20.66 -11.88
CA GLU A 209 -8.86 -20.10 -12.05
C GLU A 209 -9.87 -20.78 -11.12
N LYS A 210 -9.99 -22.11 -11.20
CA LYS A 210 -10.90 -22.88 -10.33
C LYS A 210 -10.66 -22.65 -8.84
N THR A 211 -9.39 -22.52 -8.44
CA THR A 211 -9.01 -22.27 -7.05
C THR A 211 -9.46 -20.88 -6.59
N ILE A 212 -9.26 -19.86 -7.43
CA ILE A 212 -9.66 -18.48 -7.15
C ILE A 212 -11.18 -18.39 -7.02
N TYR A 213 -11.94 -18.98 -7.96
CA TYR A 213 -13.41 -19.05 -7.90
C TYR A 213 -13.91 -19.66 -6.58
N THR A 214 -13.24 -20.71 -6.10
CA THR A 214 -13.61 -21.39 -4.84
C THR A 214 -13.32 -20.52 -3.61
N LEU A 215 -12.24 -19.73 -3.61
CA LEU A 215 -11.82 -18.93 -2.47
C LEU A 215 -12.59 -17.61 -2.32
N TYR A 216 -13.10 -17.05 -3.42
CA TYR A 216 -13.64 -15.69 -3.45
C TYR A 216 -15.13 -15.60 -3.82
N GLU A 217 -15.80 -16.72 -4.15
CA GLU A 217 -17.25 -16.79 -4.46
C GLU A 217 -17.75 -15.75 -5.48
N LYS A 218 -16.85 -15.29 -6.37
CA LYS A 218 -17.11 -14.41 -7.51
C LYS A 218 -16.88 -15.18 -8.78
#